data_AF-A0A428SG39-F1
#
_entry.id   AF-A0A428SG39-F1
#
_cell.length_a   1.000
_cell.length_b   1.000
_cell.length_c   1.000
_cell.angle_alpha   90.00
_cell.angle_beta   90.00
_cell.angle_gamma   90.00
#
_symmetry.space_group_name_H-M   'P 1'
#
loop_
_entity.id
_entity.type
_entity.pdbx_description
1 polymer ?
#
loop_
_entity_poly.entity_id
_entity_poly.type
_entity_poly.pdbx_seq_one_letter_code
_entity_poly.pdbx_strand_id
1 'polypeptide(L)'
;MESHASVLGKKALPLVPRPSNPFKVLPNELILELADVLDPADRASFAYTDRRAYHCIGGAFKFASATDRLEFLTRLDRDGFFPFDILCHECSMFHPPRSYSHWDEVEGRRACIRHGDSDVIRQGYLDSPFLPYHVFFDIVAAVCRSFRLKTDNYPVDCLADRQVYKAEGVKISSRTSARICEGRLILKTENVLLLQPGPDLLLNVKMLNEILYEKWWLTGVCGHVSWDMIWPYILNPEEEPDVKIYDRVLSKDTSTLPVLDGWDLCNCISRDGMTCWTDNDINPWFIEWHSDELWGCEKCSTDFKISVVQRPPDYPRANAIVFTSWKDLGKGVSLSDEHWREHMDTLDVRDYDEEDHRMTWASYAAQLFEGIEYLGTRVTYVPDLDEVLEELDEVGDD
;
A
#
# COMPACT_ATOMS: atom_id res chain seq x y z
N MET A 1 63.94 -4.04 8.79
CA MET A 1 64.12 -5.38 9.37
C MET A 1 63.96 -5.24 10.87
N GLU A 2 63.04 -6.04 11.43
CA GLU A 2 62.80 -6.35 12.84
C GLU A 2 62.21 -5.22 13.71
N SER A 3 60.87 -5.12 13.67
CA SER A 3 60.08 -4.45 14.69
C SER A 3 59.90 -5.35 15.91
N HIS A 4 60.10 -4.75 17.09
CA HIS A 4 59.90 -5.34 18.39
C HIS A 4 58.44 -5.82 18.59
N ALA A 5 58.26 -7.14 18.72
CA ALA A 5 57.01 -7.73 19.18
C ALA A 5 56.86 -7.51 20.70
N SER A 6 56.09 -6.49 21.07
CA SER A 6 55.60 -6.29 22.43
C SER A 6 54.40 -7.23 22.67
N VAL A 7 54.63 -8.32 23.39
CA VAL A 7 53.60 -9.20 23.96
C VAL A 7 52.88 -8.43 25.06
N LEU A 8 51.83 -7.69 24.70
CA LEU A 8 50.87 -7.14 25.64
C LEU A 8 49.85 -8.23 26.00
N GLY A 9 50.02 -8.78 27.20
CA GLY A 9 49.12 -9.77 27.78
C GLY A 9 47.68 -9.26 27.82
N LYS A 10 46.81 -9.91 27.06
CA LYS A 10 45.36 -9.86 27.27
C LYS A 10 45.09 -10.45 28.65
N LYS A 11 44.89 -9.61 29.67
CA LYS A 11 44.27 -10.04 30.93
C LYS A 11 42.92 -10.65 30.56
N ALA A 12 42.79 -11.96 30.75
CA ALA A 12 41.50 -12.63 30.64
C ALA A 12 40.55 -11.95 31.63
N LEU A 13 39.52 -11.29 31.09
CA LEU A 13 38.42 -10.80 31.92
C LEU A 13 37.85 -12.01 32.68
N PRO A 14 37.58 -11.89 33.99
CA PRO A 14 36.99 -12.99 34.75
C PRO A 14 35.70 -13.42 34.04
N LEU A 15 35.65 -14.69 33.68
CA LEU A 15 34.45 -15.36 33.19
C LEU A 15 33.36 -15.18 34.25
N VAL A 16 32.48 -14.20 34.08
CA VAL A 16 31.24 -14.12 34.85
C VAL A 16 30.49 -15.42 34.53
N PRO A 17 30.20 -16.28 35.54
CA PRO A 17 29.40 -17.47 35.29
C PRO A 17 28.11 -17.03 34.62
N ARG A 18 27.77 -17.63 33.47
CA ARG A 18 26.47 -17.38 32.85
C ARG A 18 25.42 -17.64 33.93
N PRO A 19 24.52 -16.68 34.23
CA PRO A 19 23.50 -16.89 35.24
C PRO A 19 22.76 -18.19 34.89
N SER A 20 22.76 -19.15 35.83
CA SER A 20 22.01 -20.38 35.66
C SER A 20 20.53 -20.02 35.57
N ASN A 21 19.84 -20.51 34.53
CA ASN A 21 18.40 -20.30 34.38
C ASN A 21 17.70 -20.70 35.70
N PRO A 22 17.09 -19.75 36.44
CA PRO A 22 16.49 -20.02 37.75
C PRO A 22 15.34 -21.04 37.67
N PHE A 23 14.68 -21.16 36.52
CA PHE A 23 13.63 -22.15 36.27
C PHE A 23 14.15 -23.60 36.27
N LYS A 24 15.46 -23.82 36.07
CA LYS A 24 16.05 -25.16 36.17
C LYS A 24 16.09 -25.69 37.61
N VAL A 25 16.07 -24.78 38.61
CA VAL A 25 16.21 -25.13 40.04
C VAL A 25 14.86 -25.26 40.74
N LEU A 26 13.79 -24.69 40.17
CA LEU A 26 12.45 -24.79 40.76
C LEU A 26 11.94 -26.25 40.79
N PRO A 27 11.29 -26.72 41.86
CA PRO A 27 10.53 -27.96 41.88
C PRO A 27 9.36 -27.95 40.88
N ASN A 28 8.86 -29.13 40.48
CA ASN A 28 7.75 -29.21 39.51
C ASN A 28 6.46 -28.62 40.08
N GLU A 29 6.27 -28.74 41.39
CA GLU A 29 5.13 -28.24 42.15
C GLU A 29 5.05 -26.71 42.03
N LEU A 30 6.19 -26.01 42.18
CA LEU A 30 6.24 -24.55 42.02
C LEU A 30 6.00 -24.13 40.57
N ILE A 31 6.44 -24.92 39.58
CA ILE A 31 6.15 -24.64 38.17
C ILE A 31 4.63 -24.74 37.91
N LEU A 32 3.94 -25.70 38.52
CA LEU A 32 2.50 -25.86 38.42
C LEU A 32 1.74 -24.74 39.17
N GLU A 33 2.16 -24.38 40.38
CA GLU A 33 1.57 -23.27 41.12
C GLU A 33 1.70 -21.93 40.38
N LEU A 34 2.86 -21.69 39.76
CA LEU A 34 3.06 -20.54 38.88
C LEU A 34 2.15 -20.60 37.66
N ALA A 35 1.98 -21.77 37.04
CA ALA A 35 1.09 -21.94 35.90
C ALA A 35 -0.38 -21.70 36.28
N ASP A 36 -0.81 -22.08 37.50
CA ASP A 36 -2.19 -21.97 37.95
C ASP A 36 -2.66 -20.54 38.18
N VAL A 37 -1.76 -19.61 38.48
CA VAL A 37 -2.07 -18.17 38.61
C VAL A 37 -2.04 -17.42 37.28
N LEU A 38 -1.62 -18.06 36.19
CA LEU A 38 -1.59 -17.46 34.85
C LEU A 38 -2.90 -17.72 34.10
N ASP A 39 -3.31 -16.71 33.34
CA ASP A 39 -4.38 -16.82 32.35
C ASP A 39 -4.05 -17.89 31.31
N PRO A 40 -5.04 -18.47 30.61
CA PRO A 40 -4.81 -19.61 29.72
C PRO A 40 -3.73 -19.33 28.64
N ALA A 41 -3.74 -18.16 28.03
CA ALA A 41 -2.73 -17.79 27.03
C ALA A 41 -1.32 -17.66 27.64
N ASP A 42 -1.19 -17.07 28.83
CA ASP A 42 0.08 -16.91 29.55
C ASP A 42 0.64 -18.23 30.03
N ARG A 43 -0.24 -19.10 30.52
CA ARG A 43 0.09 -20.46 30.91
C ARG A 43 0.63 -21.25 29.73
N ALA A 44 0.00 -21.14 28.56
CA ALA A 44 0.50 -21.75 27.33
C ALA A 44 1.85 -21.16 26.93
N SER A 45 2.00 -19.83 26.88
CA SER A 45 3.28 -19.18 26.59
C SER A 45 4.39 -19.66 27.53
N PHE A 46 4.12 -19.70 28.84
CA PHE A 46 5.05 -20.20 29.85
C PHE A 46 5.47 -21.64 29.60
N ALA A 47 4.53 -22.53 29.27
CA ALA A 47 4.82 -23.92 28.94
C ALA A 47 5.78 -24.06 27.75
N TYR A 48 5.70 -23.17 26.75
CA TYR A 48 6.56 -23.19 25.56
C TYR A 48 7.94 -22.52 25.75
N THR A 49 8.21 -21.92 26.92
CA THR A 49 9.53 -21.30 27.20
C THR A 49 10.63 -22.31 27.57
N ASP A 50 10.27 -23.46 28.12
CA ASP A 50 11.22 -24.47 28.60
C ASP A 50 10.65 -25.90 28.46
N ARG A 51 11.51 -26.86 28.11
CA ARG A 51 11.11 -28.26 27.91
C ARG A 51 10.50 -28.90 29.15
N ARG A 52 10.97 -28.56 30.35
CA ARG A 52 10.44 -29.06 31.62
C ARG A 52 9.06 -28.45 31.90
N ALA A 53 8.90 -27.14 31.69
CA ALA A 53 7.60 -26.48 31.80
C ALA A 53 6.59 -27.10 30.83
N TYR A 54 7.00 -27.38 29.59
CA TYR A 54 6.17 -28.08 28.60
C TYR A 54 5.76 -29.48 29.08
N HIS A 55 6.66 -30.26 29.67
CA HIS A 55 6.32 -31.58 30.20
C HIS A 55 5.39 -31.52 31.42
N CYS A 56 5.55 -30.51 32.29
CA CYS A 56 4.71 -30.33 33.47
C CYS A 56 3.29 -29.83 33.10
N ILE A 57 3.18 -28.93 32.13
CA ILE A 57 1.96 -28.18 31.84
C ILE A 57 1.29 -28.65 30.53
N GLY A 58 2.08 -28.86 29.48
CA GLY A 58 1.62 -28.98 28.10
C GLY A 58 0.76 -30.21 27.79
N GLY A 59 0.94 -31.32 28.53
CA GLY A 59 0.14 -32.54 28.32
C GLY A 59 -1.31 -32.44 28.79
N ALA A 60 -1.63 -31.52 29.70
CA ALA A 60 -2.96 -31.33 30.27
C ALA A 60 -3.65 -30.05 29.77
N PHE A 61 -2.93 -29.20 29.05
CA PHE A 61 -3.39 -27.90 28.66
C PHE A 61 -4.38 -27.98 27.49
N LYS A 62 -5.63 -27.54 27.74
CA LYS A 62 -6.64 -27.29 26.71
C LYS A 62 -7.13 -25.86 26.88
N PHE A 63 -7.15 -25.11 25.78
CA PHE A 63 -7.83 -23.83 25.77
C PHE A 63 -9.33 -24.04 26.00
N ALA A 64 -9.90 -23.31 26.95
CA ALA A 64 -11.33 -23.38 27.25
C ALA A 64 -12.16 -22.64 26.20
N SER A 65 -11.61 -21.58 25.59
CA SER A 65 -12.24 -20.79 24.54
C SER A 65 -11.36 -20.65 23.28
N ALA A 66 -12.00 -20.32 22.15
CA ALA A 66 -11.27 -19.97 20.92
C ALA A 66 -10.46 -18.67 21.07
N THR A 67 -10.96 -17.72 21.87
CA THR A 67 -10.29 -16.45 22.16
C THR A 67 -8.95 -16.66 22.87
N ASP A 68 -8.91 -17.51 23.90
CA ASP A 68 -7.66 -17.81 24.62
C ASP A 68 -6.60 -18.42 23.70
N ARG A 69 -7.05 -19.30 22.79
CA ARG A 69 -6.20 -19.92 21.79
C ARG A 69 -5.65 -18.86 20.83
N LEU A 70 -6.50 -17.97 20.33
CA LEU A 70 -6.09 -16.91 19.41
C LEU A 70 -5.11 -15.94 20.07
N GLU A 71 -5.31 -15.60 21.34
CA GLU A 71 -4.38 -14.76 22.10
C GLU A 71 -3.00 -15.42 22.24
N PHE A 72 -2.96 -16.71 22.59
CA PHE A 72 -1.70 -17.47 22.61
C PHE A 72 -1.01 -17.48 21.24
N LEU A 73 -1.75 -17.76 20.17
CA LEU A 73 -1.21 -17.76 18.82
C LEU A 73 -0.69 -16.37 18.41
N THR A 74 -1.36 -15.29 18.82
CA THR A 74 -0.92 -13.90 18.57
C THR A 74 0.44 -13.63 19.21
N ARG A 75 0.68 -14.18 20.40
CA ARG A 75 1.99 -14.06 21.06
C ARG A 75 3.07 -14.86 20.33
N LEU A 76 2.74 -16.06 19.85
CA LEU A 76 3.66 -16.83 18.99
C LEU A 76 3.96 -16.10 17.66
N ASP A 77 2.97 -15.39 17.09
CA ASP A 77 3.16 -14.62 15.86
C ASP A 77 4.10 -13.43 16.09
N ARG A 78 3.89 -12.71 17.19
CA ARG A 78 4.76 -11.61 17.63
C ARG A 78 6.22 -12.05 17.79
N ASP A 79 6.43 -13.26 18.29
CA ASP A 79 7.77 -13.79 18.56
C ASP A 79 8.38 -14.54 17.35
N GLY A 80 7.67 -14.60 16.22
CA GLY A 80 8.19 -15.20 14.99
C GLY A 80 8.29 -16.72 15.02
N PHE A 81 7.45 -17.40 15.82
CA PHE A 81 7.58 -18.84 16.07
C PHE A 81 7.57 -19.68 14.79
N PHE A 82 6.70 -19.33 13.83
CA PHE A 82 6.69 -19.89 12.47
C PHE A 82 7.25 -18.86 11.47
N PRO A 83 8.41 -19.09 10.84
CA PRO A 83 9.07 -18.07 10.04
C PRO A 83 8.32 -17.71 8.75
N PHE A 84 7.67 -18.68 8.10
CA PHE A 84 7.00 -18.51 6.80
C PHE A 84 5.47 -18.42 6.89
N ASP A 85 4.90 -18.71 8.05
CA ASP A 85 3.45 -18.70 8.22
C ASP A 85 3.02 -17.44 8.96
N ILE A 86 1.86 -16.91 8.55
CA ILE A 86 1.18 -15.81 9.23
C ILE A 86 0.05 -16.38 10.09
N LEU A 87 -0.25 -15.72 11.20
CA LEU A 87 -1.45 -16.01 11.97
C LEU A 87 -2.69 -15.51 11.22
N CYS A 88 -3.57 -16.44 10.84
CA CYS A 88 -4.90 -16.08 10.37
C CYS A 88 -5.88 -16.09 11.54
N HIS A 89 -6.46 -14.92 11.83
CA HIS A 89 -7.42 -14.75 12.92
C HIS A 89 -8.72 -15.54 12.66
N GLU A 90 -9.18 -15.59 11.40
CA GLU A 90 -10.35 -16.36 10.98
C GLU A 90 -10.14 -17.88 11.12
N CYS A 91 -8.97 -18.40 10.71
CA CYS A 91 -8.67 -19.83 10.84
C CYS A 91 -8.20 -20.21 12.25
N SER A 92 -7.78 -19.25 13.08
CA SER A 92 -7.13 -19.48 14.38
C SER A 92 -5.97 -20.49 14.30
N MET A 93 -5.13 -20.33 13.27
CA MET A 93 -3.93 -21.14 13.02
C MET A 93 -2.92 -20.38 12.15
N PHE A 94 -1.70 -20.89 12.13
CA PHE A 94 -0.66 -20.46 11.22
C PHE A 94 -0.80 -21.16 9.87
N HIS A 95 -0.71 -20.40 8.79
CA HIS A 95 -0.58 -20.93 7.44
C HIS A 95 0.20 -19.94 6.55
N PRO A 96 0.78 -20.40 5.43
CA PRO A 96 1.47 -19.50 4.51
C PRO A 96 0.49 -18.44 3.98
N PRO A 97 0.98 -17.22 3.68
CA PRO A 97 0.19 -16.25 2.94
C PRO A 97 -0.20 -16.84 1.58
N ARG A 98 -1.32 -16.36 1.02
CA ARG A 98 -1.70 -16.71 -0.35
C ARG A 98 -0.61 -16.25 -1.32
N SER A 99 -0.41 -17.03 -2.39
CA SER A 99 0.52 -16.68 -3.47
C SER A 99 -0.17 -15.86 -4.57
N TYR A 100 -1.50 -15.96 -4.68
CA TYR A 100 -2.32 -15.29 -5.67
C TYR A 100 -3.69 -14.91 -5.09
N SER A 101 -4.37 -13.94 -5.72
CA SER A 101 -5.74 -13.54 -5.36
C SER A 101 -6.78 -14.61 -5.75
N HIS A 102 -6.51 -15.42 -6.78
CA HIS A 102 -7.34 -16.57 -7.13
C HIS A 102 -6.96 -17.80 -6.32
N TRP A 103 -7.96 -18.55 -5.87
CA TRP A 103 -7.74 -19.79 -5.11
C TRP A 103 -7.91 -21.03 -5.98
N ASP A 104 -7.01 -22.00 -5.79
CA ASP A 104 -7.18 -23.35 -6.32
C ASP A 104 -8.12 -24.20 -5.43
N GLU A 105 -8.37 -25.45 -5.81
CA GLU A 105 -9.21 -26.36 -5.02
C GLU A 105 -8.67 -26.61 -3.60
N VAL A 106 -7.37 -26.41 -3.36
CA VAL A 106 -6.71 -26.65 -2.08
C VAL A 106 -6.84 -25.42 -1.18
N GLU A 107 -6.55 -24.24 -1.70
CA GLU A 107 -6.71 -22.96 -1.02
C GLU A 107 -8.17 -22.65 -0.75
N GLY A 108 -9.05 -22.96 -1.71
CA GLY A 108 -10.50 -22.91 -1.55
C GLY A 108 -11.05 -23.85 -0.47
N ARG A 109 -10.20 -24.58 0.27
CA ARG A 109 -10.57 -25.34 1.48
C ARG A 109 -10.25 -24.69 2.80
N ARG A 110 -9.48 -23.59 2.80
CA ARG A 110 -9.17 -22.86 4.02
C ARG A 110 -10.46 -22.32 4.64
N ALA A 111 -10.55 -22.33 5.97
CA ALA A 111 -11.74 -21.84 6.67
C ALA A 111 -11.97 -20.34 6.40
N CYS A 112 -10.89 -19.55 6.33
CA CYS A 112 -10.90 -18.14 5.91
C CYS A 112 -11.32 -17.91 4.45
N ILE A 113 -11.61 -18.97 3.68
CA ILE A 113 -12.14 -18.88 2.31
C ILE A 113 -13.52 -19.56 2.25
N ARG A 114 -13.67 -20.81 2.73
CA ARG A 114 -14.92 -21.58 2.72
C ARG A 114 -16.00 -21.05 3.65
N HIS A 115 -15.60 -20.63 4.85
CA HIS A 115 -16.49 -20.08 5.86
C HIS A 115 -16.51 -18.55 5.78
N GLY A 116 -16.38 -17.97 4.58
CA GLY A 116 -16.71 -16.57 4.30
C GLY A 116 -18.18 -16.21 4.56
N ASP A 117 -18.83 -16.82 5.55
CA ASP A 117 -19.97 -16.27 6.29
C ASP A 117 -19.52 -15.18 7.27
N SER A 118 -18.21 -14.93 7.46
CA SER A 118 -17.81 -13.65 8.06
C SER A 118 -18.12 -12.56 7.03
N ASP A 119 -18.88 -11.54 7.46
CA ASP A 119 -19.23 -10.39 6.63
C ASP A 119 -17.99 -9.77 5.95
N VAL A 120 -16.81 -9.94 6.57
CA VAL A 120 -15.50 -9.46 6.13
C VAL A 120 -14.95 -10.17 4.89
N ILE A 121 -15.21 -11.46 4.67
CA ILE A 121 -14.75 -12.14 3.45
C ILE A 121 -15.77 -11.95 2.31
N ARG A 122 -17.07 -11.94 2.66
CA ARG A 122 -18.17 -11.72 1.70
C ARG A 122 -18.19 -10.34 1.08
N GLN A 123 -17.73 -9.33 1.80
CA GLN A 123 -17.64 -7.95 1.33
C GLN A 123 -16.32 -7.62 0.62
N GLY A 124 -15.44 -8.62 0.37
CA GLY A 124 -14.23 -8.41 -0.42
C GLY A 124 -13.06 -7.77 0.32
N TYR A 125 -13.05 -7.69 1.66
CA TYR A 125 -11.97 -7.03 2.43
C TYR A 125 -10.60 -7.73 2.38
N LEU A 126 -10.47 -8.84 1.66
CA LEU A 126 -9.17 -9.47 1.42
C LEU A 126 -8.45 -8.86 0.22
N ASP A 127 -9.20 -8.45 -0.79
CA ASP A 127 -8.71 -8.03 -2.09
C ASP A 127 -9.39 -6.68 -2.40
N SER A 128 -8.67 -5.59 -2.17
CA SER A 128 -9.21 -4.26 -2.42
C SER A 128 -9.46 -4.07 -3.89
N PRO A 129 -10.61 -3.50 -4.27
CA PRO A 129 -10.77 -3.08 -5.63
C PRO A 129 -9.63 -2.10 -6.01
N PHE A 130 -9.35 -1.14 -5.14
CA PHE A 130 -8.48 -0.03 -5.50
C PHE A 130 -7.00 -0.37 -5.38
N LEU A 131 -6.62 -1.64 -5.21
CA LEU A 131 -5.24 -2.10 -5.20
C LEU A 131 -4.94 -3.00 -6.40
N PRO A 132 -3.67 -3.06 -6.85
CA PRO A 132 -3.24 -4.05 -7.83
C PRO A 132 -3.60 -5.48 -7.39
N TYR A 133 -3.91 -6.35 -8.35
CA TYR A 133 -4.46 -7.68 -8.07
C TYR A 133 -3.56 -8.60 -7.22
N HIS A 134 -2.26 -8.33 -7.19
CA HIS A 134 -1.27 -9.09 -6.41
C HIS A 134 -1.11 -8.55 -4.98
N VAL A 135 -1.78 -7.46 -4.64
CA VAL A 135 -1.76 -6.84 -3.31
C VAL A 135 -3.05 -7.19 -2.56
N PHE A 136 -2.96 -8.18 -1.68
CA PHE A 136 -4.04 -8.62 -0.80
C PHE A 136 -3.54 -8.73 0.64
N PHE A 137 -4.46 -8.79 1.61
CA PHE A 137 -4.11 -8.65 3.03
C PHE A 137 -3.03 -9.64 3.51
N ASP A 138 -3.10 -10.90 3.08
CA ASP A 138 -2.19 -11.95 3.56
C ASP A 138 -0.72 -11.64 3.22
N ILE A 139 -0.46 -11.15 1.99
CA ILE A 139 0.91 -10.82 1.58
C ILE A 139 1.38 -9.53 2.28
N VAL A 140 0.48 -8.57 2.49
CA VAL A 140 0.76 -7.36 3.30
C VAL A 140 1.13 -7.75 4.73
N ALA A 141 0.36 -8.64 5.36
CA ALA A 141 0.62 -9.12 6.71
C ALA A 141 1.96 -9.86 6.79
N ALA A 142 2.27 -10.70 5.80
CA ALA A 142 3.53 -11.42 5.72
C ALA A 142 4.74 -10.49 5.59
N VAL A 143 4.65 -9.48 4.71
CA VAL A 143 5.69 -8.46 4.50
C VAL A 143 5.91 -7.63 5.77
N CYS A 144 4.85 -7.08 6.37
CA CYS A 144 4.93 -6.30 7.60
C CYS A 144 5.51 -7.12 8.77
N ARG A 145 5.09 -8.37 8.89
CA ARG A 145 5.61 -9.30 9.91
C ARG A 145 7.09 -9.61 9.68
N SER A 146 7.48 -9.92 8.46
CA SER A 146 8.87 -10.23 8.10
C SER A 146 9.79 -9.06 8.44
N PHE A 147 9.36 -7.84 8.14
CA PHE A 147 10.06 -6.61 8.51
C PHE A 147 10.17 -6.42 10.02
N ARG A 148 9.05 -6.57 10.76
CA ARG A 148 9.01 -6.46 12.22
C ARG A 148 9.98 -7.43 12.90
N LEU A 149 10.06 -8.66 12.38
CA LEU A 149 10.89 -9.74 12.92
C LEU A 149 12.32 -9.75 12.37
N LYS A 150 12.62 -8.93 11.34
CA LYS A 150 13.92 -8.88 10.64
C LYS A 150 14.33 -10.25 10.09
N THR A 151 13.39 -10.96 9.48
CA THR A 151 13.61 -12.33 8.96
C THR A 151 13.89 -12.39 7.47
N ASP A 152 13.57 -11.34 6.71
CA ASP A 152 13.67 -11.25 5.24
C ASP A 152 12.95 -12.36 4.45
N ASN A 153 12.06 -13.13 5.08
CA ASN A 153 11.28 -14.20 4.46
C ASN A 153 10.29 -13.67 3.41
N TYR A 154 9.77 -12.47 3.64
CA TYR A 154 8.89 -11.73 2.73
C TYR A 154 9.46 -10.32 2.56
N PRO A 155 10.29 -10.08 1.54
CA PRO A 155 10.81 -8.75 1.25
C PRO A 155 9.69 -7.85 0.73
N VAL A 156 9.79 -6.55 0.99
CA VAL A 156 8.79 -5.56 0.53
C VAL A 156 8.65 -5.55 -1.00
N ASP A 157 9.75 -5.83 -1.71
CA ASP A 157 9.80 -5.89 -3.17
C ASP A 157 8.92 -6.99 -3.77
N CYS A 158 8.40 -7.94 -2.99
CA CYS A 158 7.44 -8.92 -3.52
C CYS A 158 6.08 -8.28 -3.91
N LEU A 159 5.83 -7.05 -3.46
CA LEU A 159 4.66 -6.25 -3.85
C LEU A 159 4.95 -5.35 -5.05
N ALA A 160 6.22 -5.25 -5.47
CA ALA A 160 6.57 -4.49 -6.65
C ALA A 160 6.10 -5.23 -7.90
N ASP A 161 5.56 -4.46 -8.85
CA ASP A 161 5.08 -5.01 -10.11
C ASP A 161 5.21 -3.97 -11.21
N ARG A 162 5.32 -4.44 -12.45
CA ARG A 162 5.41 -3.58 -13.63
C ARG A 162 4.60 -4.21 -14.76
N GLN A 163 3.64 -3.45 -15.26
CA GLN A 163 2.80 -3.85 -16.38
C GLN A 163 2.82 -2.78 -17.47
N VAL A 164 2.73 -3.21 -18.72
CA VAL A 164 2.60 -2.33 -19.88
C VAL A 164 1.35 -2.71 -20.64
N TYR A 165 0.50 -1.73 -20.89
CA TYR A 165 -0.70 -1.86 -21.71
C TYR A 165 -0.52 -1.01 -22.96
N LYS A 166 -0.98 -1.52 -24.10
CA LYS A 166 -0.85 -0.84 -25.38
C LYS A 166 -2.07 -1.05 -26.25
N ALA A 167 -2.37 -0.03 -27.03
CA ALA A 167 -3.29 -0.09 -28.17
C ALA A 167 -2.76 0.86 -29.25
N GLU A 168 -3.39 0.89 -30.42
CA GLU A 168 -3.03 1.84 -31.48
C GLU A 168 -3.02 3.27 -30.92
N GLY A 169 -1.90 3.97 -31.06
CA GLY A 169 -1.80 5.35 -30.59
C GLY A 169 -1.66 5.55 -29.07
N VAL A 170 -1.64 4.49 -28.24
CA VAL A 170 -1.66 4.60 -26.77
C VAL A 170 -0.76 3.60 -26.08
N LYS A 171 0.00 4.06 -25.08
CA LYS A 171 0.77 3.21 -24.18
C LYS A 171 0.58 3.64 -22.72
N ILE A 172 0.40 2.66 -21.83
CA ILE A 172 0.36 2.86 -20.38
C ILE A 172 1.42 1.98 -19.74
N SER A 173 2.34 2.56 -18.98
CA SER A 173 3.19 1.81 -18.05
C SER A 173 2.68 1.99 -16.63
N SER A 174 2.29 0.90 -15.98
CA SER A 174 1.91 0.88 -14.57
C SER A 174 3.05 0.27 -13.76
N ARG A 175 3.53 1.01 -12.76
CA ARG A 175 4.56 0.57 -11.81
C ARG A 175 3.99 0.61 -10.41
N THR A 176 4.15 -0.49 -9.69
CA THR A 176 3.83 -0.58 -8.26
C THR A 176 5.12 -0.76 -7.48
N SER A 177 5.26 -0.03 -6.39
CA SER A 177 6.35 -0.18 -5.42
C SER A 177 5.80 -0.05 -4.01
N ALA A 178 6.51 -0.58 -3.02
CA ALA A 178 6.08 -0.53 -1.63
C ALA A 178 7.26 -0.17 -0.72
N ARG A 179 6.97 0.45 0.42
CA ARG A 179 7.94 0.73 1.48
C ARG A 179 7.30 0.54 2.83
N ILE A 180 8.09 0.12 3.82
CA ILE A 180 7.66 0.14 5.22
C ILE A 180 8.20 1.39 5.89
N CYS A 181 7.30 2.27 6.30
CA CYS A 181 7.60 3.53 6.96
C CYS A 181 6.97 3.49 8.36
N GLU A 182 7.77 3.64 9.42
CA GLU A 182 7.29 3.61 10.81
C GLU A 182 6.49 2.33 11.17
N GLY A 183 6.79 1.21 10.53
CA GLY A 183 6.08 -0.06 10.73
C GLY A 183 4.73 -0.16 10.02
N ARG A 184 4.39 0.80 9.16
CA ARG A 184 3.24 0.78 8.25
C ARG A 184 3.71 0.53 6.82
N LEU A 185 2.93 -0.23 6.06
CA LEU A 185 3.20 -0.49 4.65
C LEU A 185 2.54 0.58 3.80
N ILE A 186 3.35 1.35 3.07
CA ILE A 186 2.87 2.33 2.10
C ILE A 186 3.10 1.77 0.70
N LEU A 187 2.03 1.68 -0.09
CA LEU A 187 2.05 1.28 -1.48
C LEU A 187 2.05 2.52 -2.37
N LYS A 188 2.89 2.53 -3.40
CA LYS A 188 2.93 3.56 -4.44
C LYS A 188 2.60 2.93 -5.79
N THR A 189 1.70 3.56 -6.54
CA THR A 189 1.38 3.19 -7.91
C THR A 189 1.58 4.39 -8.82
N GLU A 190 2.30 4.19 -9.93
CA GLU A 190 2.59 5.18 -10.95
C GLU A 190 2.10 4.66 -12.30
N ASN A 191 1.13 5.34 -12.89
CA ASN A 191 0.63 5.06 -14.23
C ASN A 191 1.09 6.16 -15.18
N VAL A 192 2.05 5.83 -16.04
CA VAL A 192 2.61 6.71 -17.06
C VAL A 192 1.84 6.49 -18.35
N LEU A 193 1.13 7.53 -18.78
CA LEU A 193 0.26 7.55 -19.95
C LEU A 193 0.99 8.28 -21.08
N LEU A 194 1.12 7.59 -22.21
CA LEU A 194 1.68 8.14 -23.44
C LEU A 194 0.68 8.01 -24.56
N LEU A 195 0.52 9.10 -25.32
CA LEU A 195 -0.20 9.10 -26.58
C LEU A 195 0.80 9.25 -27.72
N GLN A 196 0.53 8.56 -28.82
CA GLN A 196 1.25 8.83 -30.05
C GLN A 196 0.82 10.20 -30.60
N PRO A 197 1.79 11.00 -31.04
CA PRO A 197 1.49 12.28 -31.67
C PRO A 197 0.93 12.07 -33.08
N GLY A 198 -0.22 12.68 -33.37
CA GLY A 198 -0.87 12.57 -34.68
C GLY A 198 -2.17 13.37 -34.79
N PRO A 199 -2.78 13.41 -35.99
CA PRO A 199 -4.06 14.09 -36.21
C PRO A 199 -5.22 13.44 -35.43
N ASP A 200 -5.06 12.18 -35.03
CA ASP A 200 -6.08 11.36 -34.37
C ASP A 200 -5.99 11.38 -32.83
N LEU A 201 -5.44 12.45 -32.23
CA LEU A 201 -5.22 12.55 -30.78
C LEU A 201 -6.50 12.29 -29.95
N LEU A 202 -7.67 12.75 -30.42
CA LEU A 202 -8.95 12.49 -29.75
C LEU A 202 -9.33 11.00 -29.78
N LEU A 203 -9.00 10.29 -30.86
CA LEU A 203 -9.19 8.84 -30.95
C LEU A 203 -8.25 8.14 -29.97
N ASN A 204 -6.98 8.57 -29.89
CA ASN A 204 -6.02 8.02 -28.95
C ASN A 204 -6.46 8.23 -27.49
N VAL A 205 -7.06 9.38 -27.14
CA VAL A 205 -7.65 9.59 -25.80
C VAL A 205 -8.83 8.64 -25.54
N LYS A 206 -9.68 8.38 -26.54
CA LYS A 206 -10.79 7.41 -26.39
C LYS A 206 -10.24 6.00 -26.16
N MET A 207 -9.21 5.59 -26.89
CA MET A 207 -8.56 4.29 -26.71
C MET A 207 -7.86 4.19 -25.34
N LEU A 208 -7.28 5.28 -24.84
CA LEU A 208 -6.73 5.36 -23.50
C LEU A 208 -7.81 5.12 -22.43
N ASN A 209 -8.96 5.77 -22.55
CA ASN A 209 -10.09 5.54 -21.65
C ASN A 209 -10.58 4.10 -21.68
N GLU A 210 -10.68 3.49 -22.87
CA GLU A 210 -11.10 2.10 -22.99
C GLU A 210 -10.17 1.17 -22.22
N ILE A 211 -8.85 1.34 -22.33
CA ILE A 211 -7.88 0.57 -21.55
C ILE A 211 -8.06 0.81 -20.04
N LEU A 212 -8.20 2.07 -19.63
CA LEU A 212 -8.38 2.43 -18.23
C LEU A 212 -9.66 1.79 -17.64
N TYR A 213 -10.80 1.89 -18.33
CA TYR A 213 -12.06 1.30 -17.87
C TYR A 213 -12.07 -0.23 -17.93
N GLU A 214 -11.41 -0.85 -18.91
CA GLU A 214 -11.26 -2.31 -18.95
C GLU A 214 -10.40 -2.81 -17.77
N LYS A 215 -9.37 -2.04 -17.41
CA LYS A 215 -8.47 -2.31 -16.27
C LYS A 215 -8.84 -1.39 -15.12
N TRP A 216 -9.98 -1.66 -14.51
CA TRP A 216 -10.61 -0.87 -13.46
C TRP A 216 -9.72 -0.51 -12.23
N TRP A 217 -8.60 -1.22 -11.99
CA TRP A 217 -7.59 -0.83 -10.98
C TRP A 217 -6.68 0.33 -11.41
N LEU A 218 -6.67 0.68 -12.71
CA LEU A 218 -5.95 1.83 -13.26
C LEU A 218 -6.77 3.12 -13.17
N THR A 219 -8.11 3.04 -13.13
CA THR A 219 -9.01 4.21 -13.05
C THR A 219 -9.19 4.74 -11.63
N GLY A 220 -9.20 3.85 -10.64
CA GLY A 220 -9.41 4.21 -9.24
C GLY A 220 -8.15 4.79 -8.59
N VAL A 221 -8.25 5.98 -8.01
CA VAL A 221 -7.27 6.44 -7.00
C VAL A 221 -7.52 5.67 -5.72
N CYS A 222 -8.75 5.72 -5.22
CA CYS A 222 -9.28 4.96 -4.09
C CYS A 222 -10.80 4.78 -4.28
N GLY A 223 -11.48 4.16 -3.32
CA GLY A 223 -12.94 3.97 -3.44
C GLY A 223 -13.79 5.22 -3.32
N HIS A 224 -13.15 6.35 -3.03
CA HIS A 224 -13.76 7.67 -2.92
C HIS A 224 -13.48 8.57 -4.13
N VAL A 225 -12.44 8.26 -4.90
CA VAL A 225 -11.87 9.15 -5.91
C VAL A 225 -11.33 8.36 -7.09
N SER A 226 -11.70 8.75 -8.31
CA SER A 226 -11.14 8.22 -9.54
C SER A 226 -10.46 9.31 -10.37
N TRP A 227 -9.55 8.91 -11.27
CA TRP A 227 -8.80 9.86 -12.09
C TRP A 227 -9.70 10.67 -13.03
N ASP A 228 -10.79 10.08 -13.52
CA ASP A 228 -11.80 10.75 -14.36
C ASP A 228 -12.67 11.73 -13.58
N MET A 229 -12.87 11.52 -12.28
CA MET A 229 -13.53 12.50 -11.41
C MET A 229 -12.64 13.72 -11.15
N ILE A 230 -11.35 13.50 -10.86
CA ILE A 230 -10.39 14.58 -10.63
C ILE A 230 -10.05 15.28 -11.94
N TRP A 231 -10.12 14.59 -13.07
CA TRP A 231 -9.75 15.15 -14.35
C TRP A 231 -10.59 14.67 -15.51
N PRO A 232 -11.84 15.14 -15.58
CA PRO A 232 -12.71 14.81 -16.69
C PRO A 232 -12.09 15.25 -18.01
N TYR A 233 -11.15 16.19 -18.07
CA TYR A 233 -10.64 16.68 -19.35
C TYR A 233 -9.49 15.89 -19.98
N ILE A 234 -8.71 15.17 -19.16
CA ILE A 234 -7.65 14.29 -19.67
C ILE A 234 -8.29 13.05 -20.29
N LEU A 235 -9.39 12.61 -19.70
CA LEU A 235 -10.08 11.37 -20.02
C LEU A 235 -11.34 11.64 -20.87
N ASN A 236 -12.23 12.53 -20.45
CA ASN A 236 -13.51 12.88 -21.09
C ASN A 236 -13.58 14.36 -21.56
N PRO A 237 -12.76 14.78 -22.55
CA PRO A 237 -12.66 16.18 -23.00
C PRO A 237 -13.97 16.77 -23.58
N GLU A 238 -14.98 15.93 -23.83
CA GLU A 238 -16.29 16.33 -24.34
C GLU A 238 -17.29 16.70 -23.21
N GLU A 239 -16.99 16.40 -21.94
CA GLU A 239 -17.87 16.66 -20.79
C GLU A 239 -17.51 17.95 -20.03
N GLU A 240 -18.52 18.66 -19.52
CA GLU A 240 -18.30 19.78 -18.60
C GLU A 240 -17.92 19.25 -17.21
N PRO A 241 -16.94 19.87 -16.53
CA PRO A 241 -16.45 19.39 -15.25
C PRO A 241 -17.45 19.70 -14.15
N ASP A 242 -17.72 18.72 -13.28
CA ASP A 242 -18.41 19.01 -12.03
C ASP A 242 -17.41 19.50 -10.98
N VAL A 243 -17.20 20.82 -10.94
CA VAL A 243 -16.31 21.46 -9.97
C VAL A 243 -16.71 21.20 -8.50
N LYS A 244 -17.94 20.76 -8.22
CA LYS A 244 -18.37 20.42 -6.84
C LYS A 244 -17.75 19.11 -6.33
N ILE A 245 -17.16 18.31 -7.21
CA ILE A 245 -16.45 17.09 -6.83
C ILE A 245 -15.20 17.45 -6.01
N TYR A 246 -14.51 18.54 -6.37
CA TYR A 246 -13.31 18.99 -5.67
C TYR A 246 -13.61 19.36 -4.20
N ASP A 247 -14.73 20.03 -3.94
CA ASP A 247 -15.19 20.39 -2.59
C ASP A 247 -15.53 19.17 -1.70
N ARG A 248 -15.75 18.00 -2.30
CA ARG A 248 -16.16 16.76 -1.61
C ARG A 248 -15.02 15.79 -1.35
N VAL A 249 -13.88 16.00 -2.00
CA VAL A 249 -12.82 15.00 -2.14
C VAL A 249 -11.48 15.50 -1.61
N LEU A 250 -11.21 16.80 -1.70
CA LEU A 250 -9.91 17.37 -1.40
C LEU A 250 -9.86 17.93 0.01
N SER A 251 -8.84 17.53 0.77
CA SER A 251 -8.58 17.97 2.16
C SER A 251 -8.25 19.46 2.36
N LYS A 252 -8.27 20.26 1.29
CA LYS A 252 -7.92 21.69 1.32
C LYS A 252 -9.14 22.55 1.09
N ASP A 253 -9.15 23.71 1.76
CA ASP A 253 -10.12 24.77 1.55
C ASP A 253 -10.10 25.26 0.10
N THR A 254 -11.09 24.80 -0.68
CA THR A 254 -11.26 25.13 -2.10
C THR A 254 -11.55 26.60 -2.33
N SER A 255 -11.90 27.38 -1.29
CA SER A 255 -12.09 28.83 -1.39
C SER A 255 -10.78 29.61 -1.56
N THR A 256 -9.64 28.99 -1.25
CA THR A 256 -8.30 29.55 -1.49
C THR A 256 -7.68 29.07 -2.80
N LEU A 257 -8.28 28.06 -3.44
CA LEU A 257 -7.94 27.72 -4.80
C LEU A 257 -8.39 28.90 -5.68
N PRO A 258 -7.56 29.39 -6.61
CA PRO A 258 -8.06 30.32 -7.62
C PRO A 258 -9.24 29.63 -8.29
N VAL A 259 -10.42 30.27 -8.23
CA VAL A 259 -11.63 29.78 -8.90
C VAL A 259 -11.20 29.44 -10.31
N LEU A 260 -11.23 28.15 -10.65
CA LEU A 260 -11.23 27.72 -12.03
C LEU A 260 -12.54 28.24 -12.60
N ASP A 261 -12.56 29.49 -13.04
CA ASP A 261 -13.60 29.94 -13.93
C ASP A 261 -13.53 28.95 -15.09
N GLY A 262 -14.63 28.23 -15.36
CA GLY A 262 -14.66 27.13 -16.34
C GLY A 262 -14.11 27.51 -17.72
N TRP A 263 -13.94 28.80 -17.98
CA TRP A 263 -13.21 29.39 -19.11
C TRP A 263 -11.71 29.02 -19.20
N ASP A 264 -10.94 28.97 -18.11
CA ASP A 264 -9.49 28.66 -18.18
C ASP A 264 -9.21 27.16 -18.36
N LEU A 265 -10.11 26.32 -17.86
CA LEU A 265 -10.07 24.86 -18.03
C LEU A 265 -10.54 24.48 -19.45
N CYS A 266 -11.53 25.19 -20.00
CA CYS A 266 -11.92 25.11 -21.41
C CYS A 266 -10.81 25.57 -22.36
N ASN A 267 -9.91 26.49 -21.98
CA ASN A 267 -8.80 26.92 -22.85
C ASN A 267 -7.77 25.80 -23.10
N CYS A 268 -7.60 24.86 -22.17
CA CYS A 268 -6.75 23.67 -22.34
C CYS A 268 -7.27 22.72 -23.45
N ILE A 269 -8.57 22.82 -23.76
CA ILE A 269 -9.36 21.98 -24.67
C ILE A 269 -9.89 22.79 -25.85
N SER A 270 -9.75 24.13 -25.81
CA SER A 270 -10.37 25.01 -26.77
C SER A 270 -9.89 24.64 -28.17
N ARG A 271 -10.78 24.86 -29.14
CA ARG A 271 -10.80 24.43 -30.55
C ARG A 271 -9.47 24.26 -31.32
N ASP A 272 -8.35 24.75 -30.79
CA ASP A 272 -7.01 24.73 -31.38
C ASP A 272 -6.03 23.68 -30.78
N GLY A 273 -6.42 22.83 -29.81
CA GLY A 273 -5.70 21.57 -29.51
C GLY A 273 -5.56 21.21 -28.03
N MET A 274 -5.53 19.91 -27.71
CA MET A 274 -5.27 19.39 -26.35
C MET A 274 -3.84 19.75 -25.89
N THR A 275 -3.70 20.91 -25.25
CA THR A 275 -2.39 21.49 -24.89
C THR A 275 -1.64 20.69 -23.81
N CYS A 276 -2.33 19.99 -22.91
CA CYS A 276 -1.68 19.15 -21.89
C CYS A 276 -0.96 17.94 -22.48
N TRP A 277 -1.44 17.41 -23.60
CA TRP A 277 -0.84 16.29 -24.32
C TRP A 277 0.19 16.72 -25.36
N THR A 278 0.23 18.00 -25.75
CA THR A 278 1.02 18.48 -26.89
C THR A 278 2.06 19.54 -26.49
N ASP A 279 3.05 19.73 -27.37
CA ASP A 279 4.26 20.54 -27.15
C ASP A 279 4.01 22.06 -27.17
N ASN A 280 2.81 22.50 -27.54
CA ASN A 280 2.50 23.92 -27.70
C ASN A 280 1.77 24.43 -26.46
N ASP A 281 2.53 25.06 -25.57
CA ASP A 281 2.02 25.85 -24.44
C ASP A 281 1.07 25.07 -23.52
N ILE A 282 1.60 24.08 -22.79
CA ILE A 282 0.94 23.68 -21.54
C ILE A 282 0.74 25.00 -20.77
N ASN A 283 -0.52 25.36 -20.54
CA ASN A 283 -0.86 26.62 -19.91
C ASN A 283 0.02 26.81 -18.65
N PRO A 284 0.82 27.88 -18.52
CA PRO A 284 1.72 28.05 -17.38
C PRO A 284 0.99 27.95 -16.03
N TRP A 285 -0.28 28.37 -15.99
CA TRP A 285 -1.16 28.19 -14.83
C TRP A 285 -1.50 26.71 -14.55
N PHE A 286 -1.60 25.90 -15.60
CA PHE A 286 -1.78 24.45 -15.49
C PHE A 286 -0.52 23.77 -14.98
N ILE A 287 0.68 24.17 -15.39
CA ILE A 287 1.92 23.66 -14.79
C ILE A 287 1.96 24.08 -13.31
N GLU A 288 1.75 25.36 -13.00
CA GLU A 288 1.83 25.89 -11.64
C GLU A 288 0.80 25.25 -10.68
N TRP A 289 -0.40 24.92 -11.15
CA TRP A 289 -1.45 24.29 -10.34
C TRP A 289 -1.19 22.80 -10.07
N HIS A 290 -0.50 22.09 -10.98
CA HIS A 290 -0.47 20.62 -10.97
C HIS A 290 0.91 19.99 -10.83
N SER A 291 1.99 20.70 -11.19
CA SER A 291 3.35 20.16 -11.04
C SER A 291 3.80 20.11 -9.58
N ASP A 292 3.19 20.89 -8.69
CA ASP A 292 3.70 21.13 -7.33
C ASP A 292 2.74 20.66 -6.22
N GLU A 293 1.46 20.43 -6.53
CA GLU A 293 0.43 20.18 -5.52
C GLU A 293 0.16 18.69 -5.32
N LEU A 294 0.43 18.24 -4.10
CA LEU A 294 0.06 16.92 -3.60
C LEU A 294 -1.35 17.00 -3.02
N TRP A 295 -2.21 16.07 -3.41
CA TRP A 295 -3.58 15.97 -2.93
C TRP A 295 -3.74 14.77 -2.02
N GLY A 296 -4.66 14.87 -1.07
CA GLY A 296 -5.03 13.80 -0.15
C GLY A 296 -6.53 13.67 -0.09
N CYS A 297 -7.02 12.43 -0.10
CA CYS A 297 -8.44 12.12 0.05
C CYS A 297 -8.89 12.41 1.49
N GLU A 298 -10.04 13.09 1.66
CA GLU A 298 -10.57 13.37 3.01
C GLU A 298 -11.11 12.14 3.74
N LYS A 299 -11.41 11.06 3.00
CA LYS A 299 -12.10 9.87 3.52
C LYS A 299 -11.19 8.67 3.77
N CYS A 300 -9.96 8.71 3.29
CA CYS A 300 -9.01 7.60 3.43
C CYS A 300 -7.56 8.09 3.37
N SER A 301 -6.64 7.25 3.80
CA SER A 301 -5.19 7.46 3.87
C SER A 301 -4.53 7.27 2.49
N THR A 302 -5.06 7.98 1.49
CA THR A 302 -4.57 7.99 0.11
C THR A 302 -4.13 9.39 -0.29
N ASP A 303 -2.86 9.53 -0.65
CA ASP A 303 -2.33 10.68 -1.36
C ASP A 303 -2.29 10.41 -2.86
N PHE A 304 -2.41 11.46 -3.65
CA PHE A 304 -2.30 11.35 -5.09
C PHE A 304 -1.80 12.63 -5.74
N LYS A 305 -1.24 12.47 -6.93
CA LYS A 305 -0.71 13.56 -7.75
C LYS A 305 -0.81 13.20 -9.22
N ILE A 306 -1.10 14.21 -10.04
CA ILE A 306 -0.99 14.13 -11.49
C ILE A 306 0.20 15.00 -11.89
N SER A 307 1.12 14.45 -12.67
CA SER A 307 2.28 15.17 -13.18
C SER A 307 2.25 15.16 -14.70
N VAL A 308 2.66 16.27 -15.32
CA VAL A 308 2.91 16.31 -16.77
C VAL A 308 4.41 16.44 -16.98
N VAL A 309 4.99 15.46 -17.66
CA VAL A 309 6.42 15.39 -17.95
C VAL A 309 6.64 15.67 -19.43
N GLN A 310 7.35 16.76 -19.71
CA GLN A 310 7.75 17.13 -21.05
C GLN A 310 8.82 16.15 -21.54
N ARG A 311 8.63 15.61 -22.75
CA ARG A 311 9.60 14.70 -23.36
C ARG A 311 10.74 15.47 -24.02
N PRO A 312 11.96 14.89 -24.10
CA PRO A 312 13.10 15.55 -24.73
C PRO A 312 12.86 15.91 -26.21
N PRO A 313 13.60 16.89 -26.76
CA PRO A 313 13.41 17.41 -28.13
C PRO A 313 13.57 16.37 -29.25
N ASP A 314 14.22 15.24 -28.97
CA ASP A 314 14.48 14.16 -29.92
C ASP A 314 13.24 13.26 -30.13
N TYR A 315 12.24 13.34 -29.25
CA TYR A 315 10.91 12.74 -29.38
C TYR A 315 9.83 13.83 -29.32
N PRO A 316 9.90 14.83 -30.21
CA PRO A 316 9.01 15.97 -30.13
C PRO A 316 7.61 15.48 -30.50
N ARG A 317 6.61 15.82 -29.70
CA ARG A 317 5.18 16.05 -30.06
C ARG A 317 4.16 15.53 -29.03
N ALA A 318 4.53 14.83 -27.96
CA ALA A 318 3.57 14.51 -26.90
C ALA A 318 4.19 14.49 -25.48
N ASN A 319 3.49 15.10 -24.52
CA ASN A 319 3.85 15.03 -23.10
C ASN A 319 3.45 13.67 -22.52
N ALA A 320 4.16 13.22 -21.48
CA ALA A 320 3.73 12.11 -20.66
C ALA A 320 2.87 12.62 -19.50
N ILE A 321 1.71 11.99 -19.27
CA ILE A 321 0.90 12.25 -18.08
C ILE A 321 1.15 11.12 -17.09
N VAL A 322 1.47 11.45 -15.84
CA VAL A 322 1.74 10.46 -14.80
C VAL A 322 0.73 10.60 -13.68
N PHE A 323 -0.04 9.54 -13.45
CA PHE A 323 -0.90 9.42 -12.28
C PHE A 323 -0.14 8.69 -11.19
N THR A 324 0.09 9.35 -10.05
CA THR A 324 0.78 8.77 -8.90
C THR A 324 -0.17 8.71 -7.72
N SER A 325 -0.27 7.56 -7.06
CA SER A 325 -1.00 7.40 -5.80
C SER A 325 -0.14 6.74 -4.74
N TRP A 326 -0.29 7.16 -3.49
CA TRP A 326 0.32 6.54 -2.31
C TRP A 326 -0.78 6.14 -1.34
N LYS A 327 -0.77 4.89 -0.90
CA LYS A 327 -1.81 4.28 -0.07
C LYS A 327 -1.19 3.70 1.19
N ASP A 328 -1.63 4.16 2.37
CA ASP A 328 -1.26 3.53 3.63
C ASP A 328 -2.11 2.27 3.83
N LEU A 329 -1.46 1.10 3.83
CA LEU A 329 -2.11 -0.21 4.03
C LEU A 329 -2.07 -0.66 5.50
N GLY A 330 -1.56 0.19 6.41
CA GLY A 330 -1.50 -0.07 7.83
C GLY A 330 -0.38 -1.02 8.24
N LYS A 331 -0.53 -1.65 9.41
CA LYS A 331 0.53 -2.46 10.05
C LYS A 331 0.52 -3.92 9.63
N GLY A 332 -0.45 -4.34 8.81
CA GLY A 332 -0.61 -5.73 8.39
C GLY A 332 -0.82 -6.72 9.54
N VAL A 333 -1.48 -6.29 10.63
CA VAL A 333 -1.72 -7.14 11.80
C VAL A 333 -3.11 -7.78 11.77
N SER A 334 -4.12 -7.02 11.38
CA SER A 334 -5.52 -7.45 11.37
C SER A 334 -6.26 -6.90 10.15
N LEU A 335 -7.25 -7.65 9.66
CA LEU A 335 -8.22 -7.16 8.66
C LEU A 335 -9.08 -6.02 9.19
N SER A 336 -9.13 -5.86 10.52
CA SER A 336 -9.81 -4.75 11.18
C SER A 336 -8.96 -3.47 11.26
N ASP A 337 -7.73 -3.47 10.74
CA ASP A 337 -6.87 -2.28 10.65
C ASP A 337 -7.59 -1.20 9.83
N GLU A 338 -7.72 -0.01 10.41
CA GLU A 338 -8.49 1.10 9.83
C GLU A 338 -7.92 1.49 8.45
N HIS A 339 -6.60 1.62 8.35
CA HIS A 339 -5.92 1.96 7.10
C HIS A 339 -6.11 0.90 6.03
N TRP A 340 -6.18 -0.39 6.39
CA TRP A 340 -6.50 -1.45 5.43
C TRP A 340 -7.95 -1.36 4.96
N ARG A 341 -8.88 -1.15 5.89
CA ARG A 341 -10.32 -1.12 5.60
C ARG A 341 -10.74 0.06 4.75
N GLU A 342 -10.07 1.20 4.88
CA GLU A 342 -10.32 2.39 4.07
C GLU A 342 -10.21 2.12 2.55
N HIS A 343 -9.43 1.13 2.13
CA HIS A 343 -9.31 0.73 0.72
C HIS A 343 -10.42 -0.23 0.25
N MET A 344 -11.37 -0.56 1.12
CA MET A 344 -12.47 -1.48 0.81
C MET A 344 -13.80 -0.73 0.68
N ASP A 345 -13.88 0.49 1.23
CA ASP A 345 -15.06 1.33 1.17
C ASP A 345 -15.22 1.91 -0.24
N THR A 346 -16.38 1.67 -0.84
CA THR A 346 -16.81 2.33 -2.08
C THR A 346 -17.80 3.44 -1.74
N LEU A 347 -17.94 4.44 -2.64
CA LEU A 347 -18.84 5.60 -2.51
C LEU A 347 -20.31 5.32 -2.14
N ASP A 348 -20.76 4.07 -2.04
CA ASP A 348 -22.19 3.71 -2.11
C ASP A 348 -22.84 3.25 -0.79
N VAL A 349 -22.21 3.40 0.39
CA VAL A 349 -22.79 2.79 1.61
C VAL A 349 -23.26 3.74 2.70
N ARG A 350 -22.93 5.03 2.69
CA ARG A 350 -23.49 5.94 3.70
C ARG A 350 -23.70 7.35 3.15
N ASP A 351 -24.97 7.71 3.03
CA ASP A 351 -25.45 9.03 3.47
C ASP A 351 -24.95 9.21 4.91
N TYR A 352 -23.70 9.63 5.07
CA TYR A 352 -23.18 10.06 6.35
C TYR A 352 -23.86 11.39 6.64
N ASP A 353 -24.75 11.39 7.62
CA ASP A 353 -25.28 12.58 8.26
C ASP A 353 -24.14 13.62 8.41
N GLU A 354 -24.40 14.85 7.97
CA GLU A 354 -23.46 15.95 7.74
C GLU A 354 -22.67 16.44 8.98
N GLU A 355 -22.61 15.70 10.10
CA GLU A 355 -22.10 16.23 11.37
C GLU A 355 -21.03 15.42 12.11
N ASP A 356 -20.69 14.17 11.77
CA ASP A 356 -19.78 13.39 12.62
C ASP A 356 -18.38 13.17 12.02
N HIS A 357 -17.42 13.90 12.62
CA HIS A 357 -15.97 13.71 12.54
C HIS A 357 -15.32 13.88 11.16
N ARG A 358 -15.18 15.15 10.74
CA ARG A 358 -14.09 15.58 9.85
C ARG A 358 -12.73 15.30 10.53
N MET A 359 -12.29 14.05 10.58
CA MET A 359 -10.87 13.77 10.73
C MET A 359 -10.24 14.20 9.42
N THR A 360 -9.66 15.40 9.43
CA THR A 360 -8.71 15.82 8.42
C THR A 360 -7.53 14.87 8.55
N TRP A 361 -7.60 13.76 7.83
CA TRP A 361 -6.42 12.96 7.54
C TRP A 361 -5.53 13.88 6.70
N ALA A 362 -4.61 14.59 7.36
CA ALA A 362 -3.42 15.04 6.69
C ALA A 362 -2.71 13.74 6.28
N SER A 363 -3.07 13.22 5.11
CA SER A 363 -2.49 11.99 4.60
C SER A 363 -1.01 12.29 4.32
N TYR A 364 -0.15 11.55 5.01
CA TYR A 364 1.30 11.70 4.98
C TYR A 364 1.94 10.56 4.17
N ALA A 365 1.16 9.76 3.45
CA ALA A 365 1.61 8.55 2.77
C ALA A 365 2.73 8.88 1.77
N ALA A 366 2.54 9.91 0.95
CA ALA A 366 3.55 10.39 0.01
C ALA A 366 4.79 10.93 0.73
N GLN A 367 4.61 11.71 1.82
CA GLN A 367 5.74 12.27 2.58
C GLN A 367 6.59 11.18 3.23
N LEU A 368 5.94 10.18 3.83
CA LEU A 368 6.58 9.01 4.43
C LEU A 368 7.30 8.18 3.38
N PHE A 369 6.65 7.93 2.24
CA PHE A 369 7.22 7.11 1.17
C PHE A 369 8.43 7.78 0.52
N GLU A 370 8.31 9.06 0.15
CA GLU A 370 9.36 9.80 -0.56
C GLU A 370 10.47 10.31 0.37
N GLY A 371 10.25 10.31 1.70
CA GLY A 371 11.24 10.77 2.68
C GLY A 371 11.44 12.28 2.68
N ILE A 372 10.40 13.04 2.34
CA ILE A 372 10.47 14.50 2.17
C ILE A 372 10.03 15.16 3.49
N GLU A 373 10.99 15.70 4.26
CA GLU A 373 10.72 16.47 5.47
C GLU A 373 10.22 17.89 5.14
N TYR A 374 9.15 18.34 5.83
CA TYR A 374 8.56 19.68 5.86
C TYR A 374 9.27 20.78 5.04
N LEU A 375 8.98 20.81 3.74
CA LEU A 375 9.01 22.03 2.93
C LEU A 375 7.56 22.38 2.66
N GLY A 376 7.11 23.49 3.25
CA GLY A 376 5.68 23.82 3.38
C GLY A 376 4.84 23.55 2.14
N THR A 377 3.77 22.78 2.31
CA THR A 377 2.61 22.60 1.40
C THR A 377 2.87 22.19 -0.06
N ARG A 378 4.11 22.15 -0.55
CA ARG A 378 4.49 21.82 -1.93
C ARG A 378 5.52 20.70 -1.92
N VAL A 379 5.10 19.53 -2.39
CA VAL A 379 5.97 18.39 -2.63
C VAL A 379 6.28 18.35 -4.13
N THR A 380 7.46 18.82 -4.51
CA THR A 380 7.95 18.70 -5.89
C THR A 380 8.43 17.27 -6.14
N TYR A 381 7.47 16.34 -6.25
CA TYR A 381 7.70 15.01 -6.80
C TYR A 381 7.64 15.08 -8.33
N VAL A 382 8.72 14.74 -9.01
CA VAL A 382 8.74 14.49 -10.45
C VAL A 382 9.17 13.03 -10.62
N PRO A 383 8.34 12.18 -11.24
CA PRO A 383 8.70 10.79 -11.52
C PRO A 383 9.98 10.73 -12.36
N ASP A 384 10.91 9.87 -11.98
CA ASP A 384 12.03 9.50 -12.85
C ASP A 384 11.48 8.55 -13.93
N LEU A 385 11.41 9.04 -15.15
CA LEU A 385 10.78 8.36 -16.27
C LEU A 385 11.78 7.88 -17.31
N ASP A 386 13.09 8.10 -17.14
CA ASP A 386 14.06 7.84 -18.22
C ASP A 386 13.98 6.37 -18.68
N GLU A 387 14.05 5.43 -17.73
CA GLU A 387 13.89 3.99 -18.01
C GLU A 387 12.47 3.60 -18.46
N VAL A 388 11.44 4.37 -18.08
CA VAL A 388 10.05 4.10 -18.51
C VAL A 388 9.90 4.45 -19.97
N LEU A 389 10.38 5.63 -20.35
CA LEU A 389 10.21 6.21 -21.67
C LEU A 389 11.05 5.44 -22.69
N GLU A 390 12.29 5.09 -22.35
CA GLU A 390 13.13 4.21 -23.19
C GLU A 390 12.42 2.89 -23.49
N GLU A 391 11.88 2.23 -22.46
CA GLU A 391 11.16 0.95 -22.65
C GLU A 391 9.89 1.14 -23.48
N LEU A 392 9.09 2.16 -23.20
CA LEU A 392 7.87 2.41 -23.95
C LEU A 392 8.15 2.76 -25.41
N ASP A 393 9.31 3.34 -25.73
CA ASP A 393 9.75 3.58 -27.10
C ASP A 393 10.26 2.31 -27.80
N GLU A 394 10.86 1.36 -27.05
CA GLU A 394 11.27 0.04 -27.57
C GLU A 394 10.09 -0.90 -27.84
N VAL A 395 8.99 -0.73 -27.11
CA VAL A 395 7.75 -1.50 -27.34
C VAL A 395 7.13 -1.04 -28.66
N GLY A 396 7.24 -1.87 -29.70
CA GLY A 396 6.65 -1.59 -31.01
C GLY A 396 5.13 -1.40 -30.97
N ASP A 397 4.63 -0.64 -31.95
CA ASP A 397 3.21 -0.54 -32.24
C ASP A 397 2.79 -1.83 -32.93
N ASP A 398 1.80 -2.55 -32.37
CA ASP A 398 1.33 -3.82 -32.95
C ASP A 398 0.49 -3.62 -34.22
#